data_AF-A0A090RXW2-F1
#
_entry.id   AF-A0A090RXW2-F1
#
_cell.length_a   1.000
_cell.length_b   1.000
_cell.length_c   1.000
_cell.angle_alpha   90.00
_cell.angle_beta   90.00
_cell.angle_gamma   90.00
#
_symmetry.space_group_name_H-M   'P 1'
#
loop_
_entity.id
_entity.type
_entity.pdbx_description
1 polymer ?
#
loop_
_entity_poly.entity_id
_entity_poly.type
_entity_poly.pdbx_seq_one_letter_code
_entity_poly.pdbx_strand_id
1 'polypeptide(L)' 'MGASTGTNLYGVLQLASEMKRRGETGSIVTLLCDSGERYLDTYYNSEWINNNIGDLQPYLDKLEVFEATGELAE' A
#
# COMPACT_ATOMS: atom_id res chain seq x y z
N MET A 1 -9.21 -7.91 2.69
CA MET A 1 -9.05 -6.84 3.68
C MET A 1 -9.64 -5.57 3.12
N GLY A 2 -10.17 -4.68 3.96
CA GLY A 2 -10.69 -3.37 3.56
C GLY A 2 -9.64 -2.42 2.96
N ALA A 3 -10.09 -1.43 2.19
CA ALA A 3 -9.21 -0.45 1.53
C ALA A 3 -8.33 0.34 2.52
N SER A 4 -8.86 0.67 3.71
CA SER A 4 -8.11 1.35 4.78
C SER A 4 -6.87 0.58 5.22
N THR A 5 -6.91 -0.76 5.12
CA THR A 5 -5.76 -1.60 5.43
C THR A 5 -4.63 -1.40 4.41
N GLY A 6 -4.96 -1.26 3.13
CA GLY A 6 -4.00 -0.92 2.09
C GLY A 6 -3.38 0.47 2.32
N THR A 7 -4.19 1.46 2.69
CA THR A 7 -3.70 2.81 3.03
C THR A 7 -2.75 2.79 4.23
N ASN A 8 -3.12 2.07 5.29
CA ASN A 8 -2.27 1.90 6.47
C ASN A 8 -0.94 1.23 6.12
N LEU A 9 -0.97 0.20 5.28
CA LEU A 9 0.25 -0.49 4.85
C LEU A 9 1.14 0.45 4.02
N TYR A 10 0.58 1.20 3.07
CA TYR A 10 1.35 2.13 2.26
C TYR A 10 2.06 3.18 3.12
N GLY A 11 1.38 3.73 4.13
CA GLY A 11 1.98 4.64 5.10
C GLY A 11 3.10 3.99 5.94
N VAL A 12 2.96 2.71 6.30
CA VAL A 12 4.03 1.94 6.94
C VAL A 12 5.26 1.82 6.04
N LEU A 13 5.08 1.58 4.73
CA LEU A 13 6.21 1.49 3.79
C LEU A 13 6.91 2.85 3.64
N GLN A 14 6.15 3.95 3.61
CA GLN A 14 6.71 5.30 3.63
C GLN A 14 7.55 5.54 4.88
N LEU A 15 7.01 5.23 6.07
CA LEU A 15 7.74 5.38 7.33
C LEU A 15 8.99 4.48 7.38
N ALA A 16 8.90 3.24 6.90
CA ALA A 16 10.04 2.33 6.84
C ALA A 16 11.15 2.86 5.94
N SER A 17 10.79 3.39 4.77
CA SER A 17 11.74 4.03 3.84
C SER A 17 12.41 5.25 4.47
N GLU A 18 11.66 6.09 5.19
CA GLU A 18 12.23 7.21 5.94
C GLU A 18 13.16 6.79 7.09
N MET A 19 12.74 5.82 7.91
CA MET A 19 13.54 5.27 9.00
C MET A 19 14.87 4.74 8.47
N LYS A 20 14.82 4.00 7.35
CA LYS A 20 16.02 3.52 6.66
C LYS A 20 16.94 4.67 6.24
N ARG A 21 16.42 5.73 5.61
CA ARG A 21 17.22 6.91 5.23
C ARG A 21 17.89 7.59 6.42
N ARG A 22 17.25 7.57 7.59
CA ARG A 22 17.79 8.12 8.85
C ARG A 22 18.71 7.14 9.60
N GLY A 23 18.88 5.91 9.13
CA GLY A 23 19.64 4.87 9.83
C GLY A 23 18.95 4.38 11.11
N GLU A 24 17.65 4.58 11.24
CA GLU A 24 16.85 4.17 12.39
C GLU A 24 16.43 2.70 12.27
N THR A 25 16.40 1.99 13.39
CA THR A 25 15.91 0.61 13.47
C THR A 25 14.79 0.51 14.50
N GLY A 26 13.82 -0.37 14.25
CA GLY A 26 12.66 -0.53 15.12
C GLY A 26 11.57 -1.36 14.47
N SER A 27 10.52 -1.66 15.24
CA SER A 27 9.31 -2.32 14.73
C SER A 27 8.25 -1.26 14.40
N ILE A 28 7.58 -1.42 13.27
CA ILE A 28 6.40 -0.62 12.93
C ILE A 28 5.16 -1.47 13.19
N VAL A 29 4.22 -0.92 13.97
CA VAL A 29 2.93 -1.57 14.25
C VAL A 29 1.84 -0.78 13.54
N THR A 30 0.95 -1.48 12.84
CA THR A 30 -0.21 -0.89 12.17
C THR A 30 -1.46 -1.72 12.40
N LEU A 31 -2.61 -1.16 12.07
CA LEU A 31 -3.92 -1.77 12.26
C LEU A 31 -4.51 -2.24 10.94
N LEU A 32 -4.98 -3.48 10.92
CA LEU A 32 -5.82 -4.03 9.86
C LEU A 32 -7.26 -3.95 10.35
N CYS A 33 -8.12 -3.24 9.62
CA CYS A 33 -9.42 -2.82 10.15
C CYS A 33 -10.48 -3.92 10.01
N ASP A 34 -10.92 -4.18 8.78
CA ASP A 34 -12.03 -5.10 8.50
C ASP A 34 -11.73 -6.06 7.34
N SER A 35 -12.55 -7.10 7.26
CA SER A 35 -12.47 -8.12 6.21
C SER A 35 -12.74 -7.52 4.83
N GLY A 36 -12.17 -8.15 3.80
CA GLY A 36 -12.38 -7.75 2.40
C GLY A 36 -13.75 -8.13 1.84
N GLU A 37 -14.45 -9.05 2.50
CA GLU A 37 -15.73 -9.61 2.02
C GLU A 37 -16.82 -8.55 1.79
N ARG A 38 -16.72 -7.41 2.48
CA ARG A 38 -17.64 -6.27 2.36
C ARG A 38 -17.44 -5.44 1.09
N TYR A 39 -16.37 -5.70 0.34
CA TYR A 39 -15.90 -4.87 -0.77
C TYR A 39 -15.73 -5.64 -2.08
N LEU A 40 -16.29 -6.85 -2.17
CA LEU A 40 -16.13 -7.76 -3.32
C LEU A 40 -16.61 -7.17 -4.65
N ASP A 41 -17.59 -6.26 -4.59
CA ASP A 41 -18.17 -5.54 -5.73
C ASP A 41 -17.48 -4.19 -6.03
N THR A 42 -16.44 -3.83 -5.27
CA THR A 42 -15.67 -2.58 -5.45
C THR A 42 -14.24 -2.85 -5.93
N TYR A 43 -13.19 -2.50 -5.17
CA TYR A 43 -11.79 -2.65 -5.59
C TYR A 43 -11.31 -4.11 -5.71
N TYR A 44 -12.15 -5.10 -5.41
CA TYR A 44 -11.90 -6.50 -5.80
C TYR A 44 -12.38 -6.82 -7.23
N ASN A 45 -13.21 -5.95 -7.81
CA ASN A 45 -13.74 -6.05 -9.16
C ASN A 45 -12.91 -5.17 -10.11
N SER A 46 -12.31 -5.78 -11.12
CA SER A 46 -11.47 -5.10 -12.11
C SER A 46 -12.25 -4.08 -12.96
N GLU A 47 -13.52 -4.34 -13.28
CA GLU A 47 -14.37 -3.39 -14.00
C GLU A 47 -14.63 -2.15 -13.15
N TRP A 48 -14.93 -2.35 -11.86
CA TRP A 48 -15.12 -1.24 -10.93
C TRP A 48 -13.82 -0.43 -10.78
N ILE A 49 -12.66 -1.08 -10.67
CA ILE A 49 -11.35 -0.39 -10.66
C ILE A 49 -11.18 0.46 -11.92
N ASN A 50 -11.38 -0.12 -13.09
CA ASN A 50 -11.20 0.59 -14.36
C ASN A 50 -12.11 1.83 -14.45
N ASN A 51 -13.34 1.73 -13.92
CA ASN A 51 -14.31 2.81 -13.98
C ASN A 51 -14.14 3.88 -12.90
N ASN A 52 -13.50 3.57 -11.75
CA ASN A 52 -13.46 4.47 -10.58
C ASN A 52 -12.05 4.88 -10.13
N ILE A 53 -11.02 4.08 -10.40
CA ILE A 53 -9.64 4.33 -9.96
C ILE A 53 -8.72 4.52 -11.18
N GLY A 54 -8.87 3.68 -12.20
CA GLY A 54 -8.05 3.73 -13.41
C GLY A 54 -6.75 2.94 -13.27
N ASP A 55 -5.68 3.48 -13.89
CA ASP A 55 -4.39 2.80 -13.98
C ASP A 55 -3.66 2.73 -12.63
N LEU A 56 -3.27 1.51 -12.25
CA LEU A 56 -2.54 1.23 -11.01
C LEU A 56 -1.03 1.11 -11.23
N GLN A 57 -0.58 1.02 -12.49
CA GLN A 57 0.82 0.74 -12.83
C GLN A 57 1.82 1.68 -12.15
N PRO A 58 1.58 3.01 -12.06
CA PRO A 58 2.54 3.91 -11.39
C PRO A 58 2.80 3.55 -9.93
N TYR A 59 1.80 2.99 -9.24
CA TYR A 59 1.95 2.56 -7.85
C TYR A 59 2.54 1.16 -7.74
N LEU A 60 2.24 0.27 -8.69
CA LEU A 60 2.88 -1.05 -8.78
C LEU A 60 4.39 -0.90 -8.99
N ASP A 61 4.81 -0.03 -9.91
CA ASP A 61 6.23 0.26 -10.16
C ASP A 61 6.94 0.76 -8.90
N LYS A 62 6.30 1.65 -8.14
CA LYS A 62 6.83 2.15 -6.85
C LYS A 62 6.98 1.03 -5.82
N LEU A 63 6.02 0.10 -5.77
CA LEU A 63 6.08 -1.05 -4.86
C LEU A 63 7.16 -2.05 -5.27
N GLU A 64 7.37 -2.29 -6.56
CA GLU A 64 8.48 -3.12 -7.06
C GLU A 64 9.85 -2.51 -6.70
N VAL A 65 10.01 -1.19 -6.86
CA VAL A 65 11.23 -0.48 -6.44
C VAL A 65 11.42 -0.60 -4.92
N PHE A 66 10.35 -0.43 -4.13
CA PHE A 66 10.42 -0.59 -2.68
C PHE A 66 10.79 -2.01 -2.27
N GLU A 67 10.24 -3.04 -2.91
CA GLU A 67 10.60 -4.44 -2.63
C GLU A 67 12.09 -4.69 -2.85
N ALA A 68 12.64 -4.16 -3.95
CA ALA A 68 14.06 -4.35 -4.29
C ALA A 68 15.02 -3.51 -3.42
N THR A 69 14.60 -2.30 -3.02
CA THR A 69 15.52 -1.29 -2.47
C THR A 69 15.18 -0.83 -1.07
N GLY A 70 13.99 -1.09 -0.56
CA GLY A 70 13.44 -0.49 0.66
C GLY A 70 13.18 1.01 0.56
N GLU A 71 13.23 1.60 -0.63
CA GLU A 71 12.92 3.00 -0.88
C GLU A 71 11.58 3.12 -1.61
N LEU A 72 10.66 3.91 -1.07
CA LEU A 72 9.41 4.24 -1.74
C LEU A 72 9.55 5.63 -2.37
N ALA A 73 9.60 5.68 -3.70
CA ALA A 73 9.79 6.93 -4.44
C ALA A 73 8.60 7.90 -4.24
N GLU A 74 8.89 9.19 -4.01
CA GLU A 74 7.89 10.27 -4.01
C GLU A 74 7.23 10.45 -5.38
#